data_AF-A0A348WIA0-F1
#
_entry.id   AF-A0A348WIA0-F1
#
_cell.length_a   1.000
_cell.length_b   1.000
_cell.length_c   1.000
_cell.angle_alpha   90.00
_cell.angle_beta   90.00
_cell.angle_gamma   90.00
#
_symmetry.space_group_name_H-M   'P 1'
#
loop_
_entity.id
_entity.type
_entity.pdbx_description
1 polymer ?
#
loop_
_entity_poly.entity_id
_entity_poly.type
_entity_poly.pdbx_seq_one_letter_code
_entity_poly.pdbx_strand_id
1 'polypeptide(L)' 'FLPERHVTTLYQPPSERRFWRKTAGMWERLGGKIEIIGAGGVLMVEASKRVQGQTGTGVKDAVRNPLEVLQPKPKVKPI' A
#
# COMPACT_ATOMS: atom_id res chain seq x y z
N PHE A 1 2.32 6.22 4.13
CA PHE A 1 2.75 4.80 4.18
C PHE A 1 3.79 4.66 5.29
N LEU A 2 4.04 3.43 5.74
CA LEU A 2 5.08 3.07 6.72
C LEU A 2 6.18 2.35 5.95
N PRO A 3 7.37 2.95 5.72
CA PRO A 3 8.48 2.22 5.14
C PRO A 3 9.00 1.20 6.16
N GLU A 4 9.13 -0.05 5.74
CA GLU A 4 9.59 -1.14 6.61
C GLU A 4 11.05 -1.46 6.36
N ARG A 5 11.41 -1.68 5.09
CA ARG A 5 12.78 -1.90 4.66
C ARG A 5 13.00 -1.41 3.25
N HIS A 6 14.25 -1.18 2.91
CA HIS A 6 14.68 -0.89 1.55
C HIS A 6 15.91 -1.72 1.22
N VAL A 7 16.06 -2.06 -0.06
CA VAL A 7 17.24 -2.74 -0.60
C VAL A 7 17.59 -2.14 -1.95
N THR A 8 18.88 -2.14 -2.28
CA THR A 8 19.40 -1.72 -3.60
C THR A 8 19.97 -2.93 -4.34
N THR A 9 19.79 -2.96 -5.66
CA THR A 9 20.28 -4.03 -6.56
C THR A 9 20.61 -3.45 -7.94
N LEU A 10 21.08 -4.29 -8.88
CA LEU A 10 21.62 -3.91 -10.18
C LEU A 10 22.87 -3.03 -10.05
N TYR A 11 23.88 -3.57 -9.38
CA TYR A 11 25.19 -2.97 -9.21
C TYR A 11 26.10 -3.13 -10.44
N GLN A 12 25.71 -3.96 -11.41
CA GLN A 12 26.42 -4.06 -12.68
C GLN A 12 26.40 -2.71 -13.44
N PRO A 13 27.51 -2.24 -14.01
CA PRO A 13 27.52 -1.04 -14.84
C PRO A 13 26.64 -1.20 -16.09
N PRO A 14 25.90 -0.16 -16.52
CA PRO A 14 25.07 -0.20 -17.73
C PRO A 14 25.97 -0.20 -18.97
N SER A 15 26.32 -1.39 -19.47
CA SER A 15 27.15 -1.53 -20.67
C SER A 15 26.83 -2.81 -21.44
N GLU A 16 26.80 -2.68 -22.78
CA GLU A 16 26.59 -3.80 -23.70
C GLU A 16 27.82 -4.69 -23.89
N ARG A 17 29.02 -4.17 -23.56
CA ARG A 17 30.30 -4.90 -23.72
C ARG A 17 30.28 -6.21 -22.93
N ARG A 18 30.78 -7.28 -23.56
CA ARG A 18 30.78 -8.65 -23.01
C ARG A 18 31.49 -8.79 -21.66
N PHE A 19 32.55 -8.02 -21.45
CA PHE A 19 33.29 -8.00 -20.18
C PHE A 19 32.37 -7.69 -19.00
N TRP A 20 31.61 -6.59 -19.07
CA TRP A 20 30.74 -6.14 -17.99
C TRP A 20 29.61 -7.13 -17.71
N ARG A 21 28.99 -7.69 -18.76
CA ARG A 21 27.97 -8.74 -18.62
C ARG A 21 28.50 -10.01 -17.96
N LYS A 22 29.74 -10.42 -18.27
CA LYS A 22 30.37 -11.59 -17.63
C LYS A 22 30.68 -11.38 -16.15
N THR A 23 31.04 -10.16 -15.77
CA THR A 23 31.37 -9.82 -14.38
C THR A 23 30.16 -9.47 -13.53
N ALA A 24 28.94 -9.49 -14.07
CA ALA A 24 27.71 -9.07 -13.40
C ALA A 24 27.54 -9.66 -11.99
N GLY A 25 27.67 -10.99 -11.85
CA GLY A 25 27.53 -11.65 -10.54
C GLY A 25 28.61 -11.25 -9.51
N MET A 26 29.80 -10.84 -9.96
CA MET A 26 30.83 -10.28 -9.08
C MET A 26 30.40 -8.89 -8.59
N TRP A 27 29.89 -8.04 -9.49
CA TRP A 27 29.39 -6.71 -9.14
C TRP A 27 28.21 -6.75 -8.18
N GLU A 28 27.25 -7.66 -8.37
CA GLU A 28 26.12 -7.81 -7.44
C GLU A 28 26.57 -8.22 -6.01
N ARG A 29 27.53 -9.15 -5.91
CA ARG A 29 28.04 -9.60 -4.61
C ARG A 29 28.87 -8.54 -3.90
N LEU A 30 29.62 -7.73 -4.66
CA LEU A 30 30.44 -6.65 -4.11
C LEU A 30 29.56 -5.47 -3.70
N GLY A 31 28.61 -5.07 -4.54
CA GLY A 31 27.71 -3.95 -4.29
C GLY A 31 26.73 -4.16 -3.12
N GLY A 32 26.34 -5.40 -2.82
CA GLY A 32 25.57 -5.69 -1.61
C GLY A 32 26.38 -5.68 -0.31
N LYS A 33 27.72 -5.71 -0.38
CA LYS A 33 28.62 -5.75 0.80
C LYS A 33 29.25 -4.40 1.10
N ILE A 34 29.58 -3.66 0.07
CA ILE A 34 30.03 -2.30 0.21
C ILE A 34 28.74 -1.49 0.26
N GLU A 35 28.43 -0.85 1.39
CA GLU A 35 27.35 0.13 1.51
C GLU A 35 27.69 1.36 0.64
N ILE A 36 27.86 1.16 -0.68
CA ILE A 36 28.09 2.21 -1.66
C ILE A 36 26.77 2.95 -1.76
N ILE A 37 26.63 3.90 -0.83
CA ILE A 37 25.97 5.20 -0.93
C ILE A 37 25.22 5.32 -2.27
N GLY A 38 24.04 4.71 -2.34
CA GLY A 38 23.00 5.03 -3.33
C GLY A 38 23.20 4.65 -4.80
N ALA A 39 24.01 3.66 -5.19
CA ALA A 39 24.25 3.37 -6.62
C ALA A 39 23.98 1.93 -7.09
N GLY A 40 22.98 1.24 -6.52
CA GLY A 40 22.31 0.17 -7.26
C GLY A 40 21.36 0.78 -8.28
N GLY A 41 21.34 0.31 -9.53
CA GLY A 41 20.44 0.84 -10.56
C GLY A 41 18.95 0.71 -10.22
N VAL A 42 18.60 -0.09 -9.20
CA VAL A 42 17.24 -0.25 -8.68
C VAL A 42 17.21 -0.09 -7.16
N LEU A 43 16.26 0.73 -6.68
CA LEU A 43 15.86 0.83 -5.29
C LEU A 43 14.51 0.13 -5.11
N MET A 44 14.45 -0.85 -4.22
CA MET A 44 13.23 -1.54 -3.83
C MET A 44 12.85 -1.14 -2.41
N VAL A 45 11.58 -0.79 -2.20
CA VAL A 45 11.05 -0.36 -0.90
C VAL A 45 9.86 -1.22 -0.53
N GLU A 46 9.94 -1.84 0.64
CA GLU A 46 8.80 -2.49 1.29
C GLU A 46 8.11 -1.46 2.18
N ALA A 47 6.82 -1.26 1.96
CA ALA A 47 6.04 -0.29 2.70
C ALA A 47 4.62 -0.78 2.97
N SER A 48 4.17 -0.55 4.20
CA SER A 48 2.79 -0.79 4.60
C SER A 48 1.91 0.45 4.40
N LYS A 49 0.67 0.25 3.98
CA LYS A 49 -0.32 1.32 3.90
C LYS A 49 -0.84 1.63 5.30
N ARG A 50 -0.71 2.88 5.75
CA ARG A 50 -1.42 3.35 6.95
C ARG A 50 -2.89 3.52 6.59
N VAL A 51 -3.77 2.80 7.24
CA VAL A 51 -5.21 3.07 7.23
C VAL A 51 -5.48 4.02 8.38
N GLN A 52 -5.91 5.24 8.06
CA GLN A 52 -6.44 6.14 9.08
C GLN A 52 -7.79 5.58 9.52
N GLY A 53 -8.03 5.47 10.83
CA GLY A 53 -9.36 5.12 11.34
C GLY A 53 -10.39 6.12 10.84
N GLN A 54 -11.64 5.67 10.63
CA GLN A 54 -12.74 6.59 10.36
C GLN A 54 -12.80 7.62 11.48
N THR A 55 -12.51 8.87 11.16
CA THR A 55 -12.52 9.99 12.10
C THR A 55 -13.83 10.74 11.90
N GLY A 56 -14.62 10.82 12.96
CA GLY A 56 -15.95 11.44 12.98
C GLY A 56 -16.88 10.74 13.96
N THR A 57 -17.95 11.43 14.37
CA THR A 57 -19.09 10.79 15.01
C THR A 57 -19.76 9.89 13.98
N GLY A 58 -19.70 8.57 14.18
CA GLY A 58 -20.48 7.64 13.35
C GLY A 58 -21.92 8.12 13.28
N VAL A 59 -22.47 8.23 12.08
CA VAL A 59 -23.87 8.65 11.88
C VAL A 59 -24.73 7.64 12.63
N LYS A 60 -25.22 8.04 13.79
CA LYS A 60 -26.26 7.31 14.50
C LYS A 60 -27.53 7.60 13.75
N ASP A 61 -27.78 6.86 12.67
CA ASP A 61 -29.11 6.81 12.05
C ASP A 61 -30.03 5.97 12.95
N ALA A 62 -30.11 6.37 14.21
CA ALA A 62 -30.97 5.79 15.23
C ALA A 62 -32.33 6.49 15.10
N VAL A 63 -33.08 6.12 14.06
CA VAL A 63 -34.48 6.50 13.94
C VAL A 63 -35.27 5.90 15.08
N ARG A 64 -36.10 6.73 15.72
CA ARG A 64 -36.81 6.39 16.96
C ARG A 64 -37.80 5.23 16.81
N ASN A 65 -38.31 4.98 15.60
CA ASN A 65 -39.25 3.90 15.31
C ASN A 65 -39.14 3.41 13.84
N PRO A 66 -38.09 2.63 13.50
CA PRO A 66 -37.77 2.30 12.10
C PRO A 66 -38.84 1.46 11.39
N LEU A 67 -39.74 0.81 12.13
CA LEU A 67 -40.77 -0.07 11.59
C LEU A 67 -42.14 0.61 11.45
N GLU A 68 -42.26 1.91 11.77
CA GLU A 68 -43.52 2.65 11.65
C GLU A 68 -44.07 2.62 10.21
N VAL A 69 -43.19 2.67 9.20
CA VAL A 69 -43.56 2.59 7.78
C VAL A 69 -44.19 1.25 7.39
N LEU A 70 -43.93 0.19 8.16
CA LEU A 70 -44.47 -1.15 7.92
C LEU A 70 -45.80 -1.38 8.67
N GLN A 71 -46.25 -0.43 9.50
CA GLN A 71 -47.51 -0.57 10.22
C GLN A 71 -48.70 -0.38 9.27
N PRO A 72 -49.71 -1.26 9.33
CA PRO A 72 -50.91 -1.13 8.52
C PRO A 72 -51.70 0.13 8.91
N LYS A 73 -52.00 1.00 7.95
CA LYS A 73 -52.81 2.21 8.20
C LYS A 73 -54.23 1.82 8.64
N PRO A 74 -54.78 2.45 9.69
CA PRO A 74 -56.13 2.15 10.15
C PRO A 74 -57.15 2.50 9.06
N LYS A 75 -58.04 1.55 8.75
CA LYS A 75 -59.12 1.72 7.78
C LYS A 75 -60.17 2.67 8.40
N VAL A 76 -60.15 3.93 7.99
CA VAL A 76 -61.18 4.90 8.37
C VAL A 76 -62.50 4.44 7.74
N LYS A 77 -63.49 4.10 8.56
CA LYS A 77 -64.85 3.83 8.08
C LYS A 77 -65.47 5.17 7.66
N PRO A 78 -65.99 5.31 6.43
CA PRO A 78 -66.73 6.50 6.03
C PRO A 78 -67.97 6.67 6.92
N ILE A 79 -68.24 7.92 7.30
CA ILE A 79 -69.44 8.36 8.03
C ILE A 79 -70.59 8.51 7.03
#